data_AF-A0A5J4E5C9-F1
#
_entry.id   AF-A0A5J4E5C9-F1
#
_cell.length_a   1.000
_cell.length_b   1.000
_cell.length_c   1.000
_cell.angle_alpha   90.00
_cell.angle_beta   90.00
_cell.angle_gamma   90.00
#
_symmetry.space_group_name_H-M   'P 1'
#
loop_
_entity.id
_entity.type
_entity.pdbx_description
1 polymer ?
#
loop_
_entity_poly.entity_id
_entity_poly.type
_entity_poly.pdbx_seq_one_letter_code
_entity_poly.pdbx_strand_id
1 'polypeptide(L)' 'MNTSPQIELTSKDRLLTSMRLAIDETKLIRSIRNFRDLARQLKADDPISLELKQLNKEITDLEARLKQVRSMAKKK' A
#
# COMPACT_ATOMS: atom_id res chain seq x y z
N MET A 1 -26.80 15.83 25.50
CA MET A 1 -25.99 14.67 25.09
C MET A 1 -25.98 14.63 23.57
N ASN A 2 -24.85 14.96 22.92
CA ASN A 2 -24.72 14.89 21.46
C ASN A 2 -24.31 13.47 21.07
N THR A 3 -25.28 12.62 20.78
CA THR A 3 -25.01 11.37 20.04
C THR A 3 -24.87 11.72 18.57
N SER A 4 -23.63 11.92 18.12
CA SER A 4 -23.33 11.95 16.68
C SER A 4 -23.91 10.68 16.03
N PRO A 5 -24.61 10.77 14.90
CA PRO A 5 -25.17 9.59 14.25
C PRO A 5 -24.00 8.70 13.83
N GLN A 6 -23.89 7.50 14.41
CA GLN A 6 -23.05 6.46 13.86
C GLN A 6 -23.70 6.03 12.54
N ILE A 7 -23.15 6.46 11.41
CA ILE A 7 -23.60 6.03 10.09
C ILE A 7 -23.29 4.54 9.99
N GLU A 8 -24.31 3.71 10.19
CA GLU A 8 -24.20 2.27 10.10
C GLU A 8 -24.01 1.89 8.63
N LEU A 9 -22.78 1.49 8.26
CA LEU A 9 -22.46 1.10 6.89
C LEU A 9 -23.28 -0.12 6.48
N THR A 10 -24.07 0.03 5.41
CA THR A 10 -24.87 -1.05 4.84
C THR A 10 -23.98 -2.20 4.32
N SER A 11 -24.56 -3.39 4.11
CA SER A 11 -23.83 -4.54 3.54
C SER A 11 -23.16 -4.21 2.20
N LYS A 12 -23.80 -3.35 1.39
CA LYS A 12 -23.26 -2.82 0.13
C LYS A 12 -22.03 -1.93 0.35
N ASP A 13 -22.07 -1.02 1.31
CA ASP A 13 -20.94 -0.12 1.60
C ASP A 13 -19.74 -0.90 2.15
N ARG A 14 -19.99 -1.93 2.96
CA ARG A 14 -18.96 -2.85 3.45
C ARG A 14 -18.29 -3.60 2.29
N LEU A 15 -19.09 -4.13 1.35
CA LEU A 15 -18.59 -4.81 0.15
C LEU A 15 -17.74 -3.88 -0.73
N LEU A 16 -18.24 -2.69 -1.07
CA LEU A 16 -17.52 -1.71 -1.88
C LEU A 16 -16.20 -1.29 -1.22
N THR A 17 -16.21 -1.09 0.10
CA THR A 17 -14.99 -0.75 0.84
C THR A 17 -13.98 -1.91 0.81
N SER A 18 -14.42 -3.15 0.94
CA SER A 18 -13.53 -4.32 0.85
C SER A 18 -12.95 -4.51 -0.56
N MET A 19 -13.76 -4.29 -1.60
CA MET A 19 -13.28 -4.29 -2.99
C MET A 19 -12.23 -3.19 -3.22
N ARG A 20 -12.45 -1.97 -2.70
CA ARG A 20 -11.48 -0.89 -2.79
C ARG A 20 -10.15 -1.25 -2.12
N LEU A 21 -10.20 -1.78 -0.89
CA LEU A 21 -8.98 -2.20 -0.18
C LEU A 21 -8.22 -3.28 -0.93
N ALA A 22 -8.91 -4.25 -1.54
CA ALA A 22 -8.28 -5.31 -2.35
C ALA A 22 -7.61 -4.75 -3.63
N ILE A 23 -8.26 -3.77 -4.28
CA ILE A 23 -7.68 -3.07 -5.44
C ILE A 23 -6.43 -2.29 -5.02
N ASP A 24 -6.50 -1.55 -3.91
CA ASP A 24 -5.37 -0.77 -3.40
C ASP A 24 -4.20 -1.67 -3.02
N GLU A 25 -4.45 -2.79 -2.34
CA GLU A 25 -3.43 -3.82 -2.04
C GLU A 25 -2.79 -4.36 -3.32
N THR A 26 -3.59 -4.74 -4.32
CA THR A 26 -3.08 -5.27 -5.59
C THR A 26 -2.17 -4.27 -6.31
N LYS A 27 -2.57 -3.00 -6.34
CA LYS A 27 -1.76 -1.92 -6.93
C LYS A 27 -0.44 -1.72 -6.18
N LEU A 28 -0.47 -1.70 -4.85
CA LEU A 28 0.73 -1.55 -4.02
C LEU A 28 1.71 -2.70 -4.23
N ILE A 29 1.23 -3.96 -4.23
CA ILE A 29 2.07 -5.15 -4.47
C ILE A 29 2.74 -5.06 -5.84
N ARG A 30 1.99 -4.66 -6.88
CA ARG A 30 2.54 -4.49 -8.24
C ARG A 30 3.63 -3.43 -8.27
N SER A 31 3.40 -2.26 -7.68
CA SER A 31 4.39 -1.18 -7.63
C SER A 31 5.66 -1.60 -6.87
N ILE A 32 5.52 -2.22 -5.70
CA ILE A 32 6.65 -2.72 -4.90
C ILE A 32 7.48 -3.71 -5.70
N ARG A 33 6.83 -4.65 -6.40
CA ARG A 33 7.54 -5.62 -7.25
C ARG A 33 8.33 -4.93 -8.34
N ASN A 34 7.70 -4.02 -9.10
CA ASN A 34 8.37 -3.31 -10.19
C ASN A 34 9.58 -2.50 -9.69
N PHE A 35 9.44 -1.80 -8.57
CA PHE A 35 10.54 -1.02 -8.00
C PHE A 35 11.65 -1.89 -7.43
N ARG A 36 11.35 -3.05 -6.85
CA ARG A 36 12.38 -4.02 -6.45
C ARG A 36 13.11 -4.60 -7.65
N ASP A 37 12.43 -4.83 -8.78
CA ASP A 37 13.06 -5.29 -10.01
C ASP A 37 14.03 -4.23 -10.55
N LEU A 38 13.59 -2.96 -10.59
CA LEU A 38 14.44 -1.82 -10.97
C LEU A 38 15.61 -1.62 -10.00
N ALA A 39 15.38 -1.71 -8.69
CA ALA A 39 16.44 -1.58 -7.68
C ALA A 39 17.49 -2.68 -7.81
N ARG A 40 17.08 -3.91 -8.18
CA ARG A 40 18.02 -4.99 -8.46
C ARG A 40 18.89 -4.71 -9.69
N GLN A 41 18.31 -4.16 -10.75
CA GLN A 41 19.04 -3.74 -11.95
C GLN A 41 20.04 -2.63 -11.60
N LEU A 42 19.56 -1.55 -10.96
CA LEU A 42 20.41 -0.43 -10.53
C LEU A 42 21.53 -0.86 -9.59
N LYS A 43 21.28 -1.80 -8.67
CA LYS A 43 22.32 -2.31 -7.76
C LYS A 43 23.41 -3.11 -8.47
N ALA A 44 23.08 -3.79 -9.56
CA ALA A 44 24.06 -4.52 -10.37
C ALA A 44 24.95 -3.55 -11.15
N ASP A 45 24.38 -2.44 -11.62
CA ASP A 45 25.08 -1.43 -12.42
C ASP A 45 25.87 -0.42 -11.56
N ASP A 46 25.24 0.15 -10.53
CA ASP A 46 25.83 1.09 -9.57
C ASP A 46 25.21 0.91 -8.15
N PRO A 47 25.89 0.15 -7.27
CA PRO A 47 25.39 -0.20 -5.94
C PRO A 47 25.36 0.96 -4.93
N ILE A 48 25.95 2.12 -5.24
CA ILE A 48 25.98 3.28 -4.35
C ILE A 48 25.27 4.51 -4.93
N SER A 49 24.63 4.36 -6.09
CA SER A 49 23.87 5.42 -6.76
C SER A 49 22.83 6.08 -5.84
N LEU A 50 22.64 7.38 -6.04
CA LEU A 50 21.62 8.15 -5.33
C LEU A 50 20.22 7.67 -5.70
N GLU A 51 20.04 7.29 -6.97
CA GLU A 51 18.83 6.71 -7.54
C GLU A 51 18.44 5.43 -6.80
N LEU A 52 19.39 4.51 -6.55
CA LEU A 52 19.13 3.29 -5.78
C LEU A 52 18.71 3.60 -4.34
N LYS A 53 19.34 4.58 -3.68
CA LYS A 53 18.96 4.99 -2.32
C LYS A 53 17.53 5.56 -2.29
N GLN A 54 17.20 6.43 -3.25
CA GLN A 54 15.89 7.03 -3.36
C GLN A 54 14.82 5.97 -3.65
N LEU A 55 15.09 5.05 -4.56
CA LEU A 55 14.18 3.96 -4.91
C LEU A 55 13.93 3.00 -3.74
N ASN A 56 14.97 2.67 -2.96
CA ASN A 56 14.81 1.85 -1.75
C ASN A 56 13.96 2.54 -0.68
N LYS A 57 14.06 3.88 -0.55
CA LYS A 57 13.19 4.66 0.33
C LYS A 57 11.73 4.58 -0.15
N GLU A 58 11.48 4.75 -1.44
CA GLU A 58 10.13 4.64 -2.00
C GLU A 58 9.52 3.24 -1.82
N ILE A 59 10.32 2.17 -1.99
CA ILE A 59 9.89 0.80 -1.70
C ILE A 59 9.46 0.68 -0.23
N THR A 60 10.24 1.22 0.69
CA THR A 60 9.92 1.21 2.13
C THR A 60 8.61 1.93 2.44
N ASP A 61 8.39 3.10 1.84
CA ASP A 61 7.15 3.87 2.00
C ASP A 61 5.93 3.12 1.45
N LEU A 62 6.06 2.45 0.30
CA LEU A 62 5.00 1.62 -0.27
C LEU A 62 4.69 0.40 0.61
N GLU A 63 5.70 -0.24 1.20
CA GLU A 63 5.52 -1.34 2.13
C GLU A 63 4.78 -0.90 3.40
N ALA A 64 5.09 0.29 3.91
CA ALA A 64 4.37 0.88 5.04
C ALA A 64 2.89 1.13 4.70
N ARG A 65 2.59 1.65 3.51
CA ARG A 65 1.21 1.83 3.02
C ARG A 65 0.49 0.50 2.85
N LEU A 66 1.16 -0.53 2.33
CA LEU A 66 0.60 -1.87 2.20
C LEU A 66 0.22 -2.45 3.57
N LYS A 67 1.08 -2.26 4.58
CA LYS A 67 0.79 -2.66 5.96
C LYS A 67 -0.45 -1.93 6.51
N GLN A 68 -0.62 -0.64 6.20
CA GLN A 68 -1.80 0.12 6.61
C GLN A 68 -3.08 -0.42 5.94
N VAL A 69 -3.08 -0.65 4.62
CA VAL A 69 -4.22 -1.24 3.90
C VAL A 69 -4.61 -2.59 4.49
N ARG A 70 -3.64 -3.46 4.75
CA ARG A 70 -3.87 -4.78 5.39
C ARG A 70 -4.44 -4.66 6.81
N SER A 71 -3.99 -3.67 7.58
CA SER A 71 -4.51 -3.40 8.92
C SER A 71 -5.97 -2.94 8.86
N MET A 72 -6.32 -2.06 7.91
CA MET A 72 -7.69 -1.62 7.70
C MET A 72 -8.62 -2.76 7.27
N ALA A 73 -8.11 -3.72 6.48
CA ALA A 73 -8.86 -4.92 6.12
C ALA A 73 -9.11 -5.86 7.31
N LYS A 74 -8.20 -5.91 8.30
CA LYS A 74 -8.30 -6.75 9.50
C LYS A 74 -9.16 -6.15 10.62
N LYS A 75 -9.35 -4.82 10.65
CA LYS A 75 -10.17 -4.12 11.65
C LYS A 75 -11.69 -4.18 11.37
N LYS A 76 -12.12 -5.00 10.41
CA LYS A 76 -13.51 -5.19 10.02
C LYS A 76 -14.06 -6.51 10.49
#